data_AF-A0A959QED7-F1
#
_entry.id   AF-A0A959QED7-F1
#
_cell.length_a   1.000
_cell.length_b   1.000
_cell.length_c   1.000
_cell.angle_alpha   90.00
_cell.angle_beta   90.00
_cell.angle_gamma   90.00
#
_symmetry.space_group_name_H-M   'P 1'
#
loop_
_entity.id
_entity.type
_entity.pdbx_description
1 polymer ?
#
loop_
_entity_poly.entity_id
_entity_poly.type
_entity_poly.pdbx_seq_one_letter_code
_entity_poly.pdbx_strand_id
1 'polypeptide(L)'
;DTLEQIFHFDSTSVSYQTDLPAKIYLSGTFELTDSWRIGGLLFNEWYRGKRFPAAAVNVQTDLGSWLTVGANYAVYRNTYSNLGLTAILHLGPVQLYALTDNIVAAFHPNESRYFTFRTGLNLRF
;
A
#
# COMPACT_ATOMS: atom_id res chain seq x y z
N ASP A 1 -0.21 -19.40 -44.00
CA ASP A 1 -1.62 -19.38 -44.48
C ASP A 1 -2.47 -20.61 -44.16
N THR A 2 -1.95 -21.72 -43.62
CA THR A 2 -2.76 -22.94 -43.40
C THR A 2 -3.30 -23.15 -41.98
N LEU A 3 -2.88 -22.35 -40.99
CA LEU A 3 -3.33 -22.48 -39.60
C LEU A 3 -4.56 -21.64 -39.25
N GLU A 4 -4.80 -20.55 -39.99
CA GLU A 4 -5.91 -19.62 -39.75
C GLU A 4 -7.27 -20.18 -40.21
N GLN A 5 -7.28 -21.02 -41.25
CA GLN A 5 -8.50 -21.65 -41.78
C GLN A 5 -9.06 -22.80 -40.93
N ILE A 6 -8.26 -23.37 -40.02
CA ILE A 6 -8.69 -24.50 -39.17
C ILE A 6 -9.45 -23.97 -37.93
N PHE A 7 -9.17 -22.73 -37.52
CA PHE A 7 -9.82 -22.07 -36.40
C PHE A 7 -10.76 -20.98 -36.93
N HIS A 8 -12.06 -21.26 -36.91
CA HIS A 8 -13.10 -20.27 -37.19
C HIS A 8 -13.15 -19.24 -36.04
N PHE A 9 -12.25 -18.25 -36.07
CA PHE A 9 -12.22 -17.18 -35.08
C PHE A 9 -13.39 -16.21 -35.29
N ASP A 10 -14.46 -16.38 -34.52
CA ASP A 10 -15.53 -15.38 -34.42
C ASP A 10 -15.03 -14.17 -33.63
N SER A 11 -14.56 -13.15 -34.33
CA SER A 11 -14.16 -11.86 -33.74
C SER A 11 -15.42 -11.09 -33.32
N THR A 12 -15.82 -11.25 -32.06
CA THR A 12 -16.91 -10.45 -31.48
C THR A 12 -16.32 -9.21 -30.81
N SER A 13 -16.40 -8.05 -31.48
CA SER A 13 -16.01 -6.76 -30.91
C SER A 13 -17.10 -6.25 -29.96
N VAL A 14 -17.20 -6.83 -28.76
CA VAL A 14 -18.10 -6.33 -27.72
C VAL A 14 -17.53 -5.04 -27.14
N SER A 15 -18.22 -3.92 -27.36
CA SER A 15 -17.89 -2.65 -26.71
C SER A 15 -18.07 -2.77 -25.20
N TYR A 16 -17.06 -2.40 -24.43
CA TYR A 16 -17.08 -2.43 -22.96
C TYR A 16 -16.96 -1.03 -22.39
N GLN A 17 -17.86 -0.68 -21.48
CA GLN A 17 -17.84 0.57 -20.74
C GLN A 17 -17.81 0.25 -19.24
N THR A 18 -16.96 0.93 -18.48
CA THR A 18 -16.91 0.81 -17.01
C THR A 18 -16.91 2.18 -16.36
N ASP A 19 -17.67 2.32 -15.28
CA ASP A 19 -17.60 3.50 -14.45
C ASP A 19 -16.28 3.55 -13.68
N LEU A 20 -15.78 4.75 -13.42
CA LEU A 20 -14.61 4.97 -12.59
C LEU A 20 -14.99 4.81 -11.10
N PRO A 21 -14.22 4.07 -10.29
CA PRO A 21 -14.45 3.98 -8.86
C PRO A 21 -14.37 5.35 -8.17
N ALA A 22 -15.34 5.67 -7.30
CA ALA A 22 -15.26 6.82 -6.41
C ALA A 22 -14.47 6.45 -5.14
N LYS A 23 -13.49 7.27 -4.75
CA LYS A 23 -12.62 7.02 -3.58
C LYS A 23 -12.64 8.22 -2.64
N ILE A 24 -12.79 7.97 -1.35
CA ILE A 24 -12.72 8.99 -0.29
C ILE A 24 -11.63 8.58 0.71
N TYR A 25 -10.81 9.56 1.11
CA TYR A 25 -9.75 9.41 2.09
C TYR A 25 -9.96 10.44 3.21
N LEU A 26 -9.86 10.01 4.45
CA LEU A 26 -9.85 10.86 5.64
C LEU A 26 -8.65 10.46 6.49
N SER A 27 -7.68 11.35 6.66
CA SER A 27 -6.46 11.07 7.43
C SER A 27 -6.13 12.18 8.40
N GLY A 28 -5.45 11.82 9.49
CA GLY A 28 -4.89 12.76 10.45
C GLY A 28 -3.54 12.27 10.95
N THR A 29 -2.64 13.21 11.25
CA THR A 29 -1.35 12.93 11.89
C THR A 29 -1.22 13.81 13.12
N PHE A 30 -0.75 13.22 14.21
CA PHE A 30 -0.50 13.90 15.48
C PHE A 30 0.98 13.75 15.83
N GLU A 31 1.63 14.86 16.13
CA GLU A 31 3.02 14.92 16.59
C GLU A 31 3.00 14.79 18.12
N LEU A 32 3.40 13.62 18.63
CA LEU A 32 3.42 13.37 20.07
C LEU A 32 4.59 14.11 20.73
N THR A 33 5.72 14.13 20.03
CA THR A 33 6.95 14.85 20.39
C THR A 33 7.66 15.28 19.11
N ASP A 34 8.72 16.07 19.24
CA ASP A 34 9.57 16.50 18.12
C ASP A 34 10.16 15.34 17.30
N SER A 35 10.13 14.11 17.83
CA SER A 35 10.67 12.92 17.17
C SER A 35 9.67 11.79 17.03
N TRP A 36 8.41 11.93 17.47
CA TRP A 36 7.39 10.86 17.39
C TRP A 36 6.12 11.36 16.73
N ARG A 37 5.68 10.64 15.70
CA ARG A 37 4.46 10.94 14.94
C ARG A 37 3.56 9.73 14.89
N ILE A 38 2.28 9.91 15.15
CA ILE A 38 1.24 8.87 14.97
C ILE A 38 0.24 9.38 13.96
N GLY A 39 -0.19 8.51 13.04
CA GLY A 39 -1.19 8.85 12.05
C GLY A 39 -2.28 7.80 11.92
N GLY A 40 -3.43 8.25 11.43
CA GLY A 40 -4.58 7.41 11.11
C GLY A 40 -5.11 7.75 9.72
N LEU A 41 -5.66 6.74 9.05
CA LEU A 41 -6.31 6.84 7.75
C LEU A 41 -7.59 6.01 7.74
N LEU A 42 -8.67 6.60 7.28
CA LEU A 42 -9.89 5.94 6.86
C LEU A 42 -10.02 6.10 5.34
N PHE A 43 -10.33 5.00 4.67
CA PHE A 43 -10.50 4.95 3.23
C PHE A 43 -11.80 4.26 2.90
N ASN A 44 -12.49 4.73 1.87
CA ASN A 44 -13.60 3.99 1.31
C ASN A 44 -13.68 4.16 -0.20
N GLU A 45 -13.79 3.03 -0.90
CA GLU A 45 -14.01 2.99 -2.35
C GLU A 45 -15.39 2.43 -2.68
N TRP A 46 -16.08 3.08 -3.60
CA TRP A 46 -17.33 2.61 -4.19
C TRP A 46 -17.09 2.22 -5.64
N TYR A 47 -17.36 0.94 -5.95
CA TYR A 47 -17.19 0.42 -7.29
C TYR A 47 -18.25 -0.65 -7.58
N ARG A 48 -19.02 -0.46 -8.65
CA ARG A 48 -20.07 -1.40 -9.13
C ARG A 48 -21.03 -1.86 -8.03
N GLY A 49 -21.56 -0.90 -7.26
CA GLY A 49 -22.49 -1.18 -6.15
C GLY A 49 -21.85 -1.83 -4.92
N LYS A 50 -20.53 -2.10 -4.92
CA LYS A 50 -19.79 -2.63 -3.77
C LYS A 50 -19.02 -1.51 -3.07
N ARG A 51 -18.89 -1.65 -1.75
CA ARG A 51 -18.10 -0.75 -0.89
C ARG A 51 -16.86 -1.48 -0.39
N PHE A 52 -15.73 -0.79 -0.38
CA PHE A 52 -14.45 -1.32 0.05
C PHE A 52 -13.82 -0.39 1.09
N PRO A 53 -14.26 -0.46 2.37
CA PRO A 53 -13.66 0.32 3.44
C PRO A 53 -12.28 -0.22 3.82
N ALA A 54 -11.39 0.68 4.23
CA ALA A 54 -10.13 0.36 4.88
C ALA A 54 -9.87 1.33 6.03
N ALA A 55 -9.10 0.86 7.01
CA ALA A 55 -8.55 1.70 8.06
C ALA A 55 -7.07 1.38 8.23
N ALA A 56 -6.25 2.38 8.50
CA ALA A 56 -4.85 2.19 8.79
C ALA A 56 -4.39 3.12 9.92
N VAL A 57 -3.41 2.67 10.68
CA VAL A 57 -2.70 3.45 11.68
C VAL A 57 -1.20 3.30 11.43
N ASN A 58 -0.43 4.33 11.75
CA ASN A 58 1.02 4.29 11.66
C ASN A 58 1.66 5.05 12.82
N VAL A 59 2.87 4.64 13.16
CA VAL A 59 3.74 5.33 14.10
C VAL A 59 5.12 5.44 13.49
N GLN A 60 5.75 6.60 13.61
CA GLN A 60 7.08 6.89 13.10
C GLN A 60 7.88 7.62 14.16
N THR A 61 9.18 7.37 14.17
CA THR A 61 10.12 8.11 14.99
C THR A 61 11.38 8.49 14.23
N ASP A 62 11.86 9.70 14.49
CA ASP A 62 13.08 10.25 13.92
C ASP A 62 14.25 9.96 14.87
N LEU A 63 15.21 9.16 14.38
CA LEU A 63 16.44 8.79 15.07
C LEU A 63 17.55 9.77 14.67
N GLY A 64 17.50 10.96 15.26
CA GLY A 64 18.33 12.09 14.85
C GLY A 64 17.90 12.66 13.49
N SER A 65 18.79 13.40 12.83
CA SER A 65 18.49 14.03 11.53
C SER A 65 18.68 13.13 10.32
N TRP A 66 19.23 11.92 10.50
CA TRP A 66 19.68 11.04 9.42
C TRP A 66 18.77 9.85 9.16
N LEU A 67 17.89 9.46 10.09
CA LEU A 67 17.07 8.25 9.95
C LEU A 67 15.68 8.44 10.55
N THR A 68 14.65 8.04 9.82
CA THR A 68 13.30 7.83 10.34
C THR A 68 12.98 6.35 10.24
N VAL A 69 12.38 5.79 11.29
CA VAL A 69 11.82 4.44 11.27
C VAL A 69 10.37 4.46 11.67
N GLY A 70 9.59 3.49 11.22
CA GLY A 70 8.17 3.43 11.56
C GLY A 70 7.55 2.07 11.33
N ALA A 71 6.35 1.92 11.87
CA ALA A 71 5.49 0.77 11.68
C ALA A 71 4.11 1.21 11.22
N ASN A 72 3.48 0.40 10.40
CA ASN A 72 2.13 0.62 9.91
C ASN A 72 1.28 -0.63 10.07
N TYR A 73 0.00 -0.43 10.38
CA TYR A 73 -0.99 -1.50 10.45
C TYR A 73 -2.23 -1.08 9.68
N ALA A 74 -2.69 -1.92 8.76
CA ALA A 74 -3.88 -1.64 7.95
C ALA A 74 -4.84 -2.82 7.91
N VAL A 75 -6.13 -2.52 8.00
CA VAL A 75 -7.22 -3.48 7.82
C VAL A 75 -7.93 -3.16 6.52
N TYR A 76 -7.97 -4.13 5.62
CA TYR A 76 -8.67 -4.05 4.33
C TYR A 76 -9.33 -5.39 4.02
N ARG A 77 -10.63 -5.40 3.69
CA ARG A 77 -11.39 -6.61 3.30
C ARG A 77 -11.17 -7.82 4.24
N ASN A 78 -11.38 -7.64 5.54
CA ASN A 78 -11.19 -8.67 6.58
C ASN A 78 -9.76 -9.27 6.64
N THR A 79 -8.78 -8.63 6.00
CA THR A 79 -7.37 -9.00 6.15
C THR A 79 -6.78 -8.18 7.27
N TYR A 80 -6.46 -8.86 8.37
CA TYR A 80 -5.94 -8.26 9.62
C TYR A 80 -4.42 -8.41 9.77
N SER A 81 -3.72 -8.96 8.78
CA SER A 81 -2.29 -9.30 8.87
C SER A 81 -1.35 -8.29 8.20
N ASN A 82 -1.85 -7.12 7.78
CA ASN A 82 -1.03 -6.11 7.09
C ASN A 82 -0.26 -5.23 8.08
N LEU A 83 0.73 -5.84 8.75
CA LEU A 83 1.73 -5.12 9.54
C LEU A 83 2.97 -4.89 8.69
N GLY A 84 3.39 -3.64 8.59
CA GLY A 84 4.57 -3.21 7.86
C GLY A 84 5.54 -2.40 8.69
N LEU A 85 6.77 -2.30 8.20
CA LEU A 85 7.83 -1.45 8.73
C LEU A 85 8.34 -0.54 7.61
N THR A 86 8.79 0.64 7.99
CA THR A 86 9.39 1.64 7.10
C THR A 86 10.69 2.15 7.70
N ALA A 87 11.70 2.36 6.87
CA ALA A 87 12.93 3.06 7.21
C ALA A 87 13.25 4.09 6.12
N ILE A 88 13.65 5.30 6.51
CA ILE A 88 14.00 6.40 5.61
C ILE A 88 15.34 6.98 6.05
N LEU A 89 16.35 6.84 5.21
CA LEU A 89 17.67 7.43 5.39
C LEU A 89 17.72 8.80 4.72
N HIS A 90 18.11 9.83 5.46
CA HIS A 90 18.21 11.22 5.02
C HIS A 90 19.67 11.57 4.72
N LEU A 91 19.99 11.79 3.45
CA LEU A 91 21.32 12.12 2.94
C LEU A 91 21.31 13.53 2.34
N GLY A 92 20.85 14.51 3.12
CA GLY A 92 20.62 15.89 2.67
C GLY A 92 19.41 15.98 1.73
N PRO A 93 19.56 16.37 0.45
CA PRO A 93 18.44 16.45 -0.48
C PRO A 93 17.92 15.07 -0.90
N VAL A 94 18.71 14.00 -0.73
CA VAL A 94 18.32 12.65 -1.10
C VAL A 94 17.74 11.92 0.10
N GLN A 95 16.59 11.26 -0.06
CA GLN A 95 16.17 10.20 0.85
C GLN A 95 16.11 8.86 0.17
N LEU A 96 16.61 7.84 0.86
CA LEU A 96 16.42 6.45 0.51
C LEU A 96 15.39 5.85 1.46
N TYR A 97 14.40 5.14 0.94
CA TYR A 97 13.40 4.47 1.76
C TYR A 97 13.35 2.98 1.47
N ALA A 98 13.07 2.22 2.52
CA ALA A 98 12.79 0.79 2.47
C ALA A 98 11.52 0.51 3.26
N LEU A 99 10.63 -0.30 2.71
CA LEU A 99 9.39 -0.72 3.33
C LEU A 99 9.25 -2.24 3.25
N THR A 100 8.60 -2.80 4.25
CA THR A 100 8.17 -4.20 4.27
C THR A 100 6.71 -4.25 4.68
N ASP A 101 5.95 -5.18 4.11
CA ASP A 101 4.57 -5.45 4.52
C ASP A 101 4.39 -6.94 4.83
N ASN A 102 3.36 -7.24 5.64
CA ASN A 102 3.00 -8.56 6.14
C ASN A 102 4.10 -9.22 6.99
N ILE A 103 4.77 -8.50 7.88
CA ILE A 103 5.80 -9.12 8.73
C ILE A 103 5.22 -10.21 9.66
N VAL A 104 3.96 -10.06 10.11
CA VAL A 104 3.28 -11.10 10.91
C VAL A 104 3.19 -12.43 10.16
N ALA A 105 3.13 -12.39 8.81
CA ALA A 105 3.20 -13.57 7.94
C ALA A 105 4.54 -14.30 8.01
N ALA A 106 5.64 -13.55 8.13
CA ALA A 106 6.99 -14.10 8.14
C ALA A 106 7.24 -14.91 9.42
N PHE A 107 6.55 -14.58 10.52
CA PHE A 107 6.64 -15.29 11.80
C PHE A 107 5.54 -16.35 12.00
N HIS A 108 4.42 -16.27 11.27
CA HIS A 108 3.35 -17.27 11.26
C HIS A 108 3.02 -17.73 9.82
N PRO A 109 3.85 -18.61 9.23
CA PRO A 109 3.76 -18.99 7.82
C PRO A 109 2.48 -19.78 7.46
N ASN A 110 1.78 -20.35 8.45
CA ASN A 110 0.55 -21.12 8.22
C ASN A 110 -0.65 -20.24 7.82
N GLU A 111 -0.62 -18.94 8.12
CA GLU A 111 -1.76 -18.03 7.91
C GLU A 111 -1.57 -17.05 6.75
N SER A 112 -0.39 -17.01 6.12
CA SER A 112 -0.10 -15.95 5.15
C SER A 112 0.73 -16.41 3.95
N ARG A 113 0.41 -15.85 2.79
CA ARG A 113 0.84 -16.34 1.47
C ARG A 113 1.95 -15.49 0.83
N TYR A 114 2.28 -14.31 1.35
CA TYR A 114 3.29 -13.43 0.73
C TYR A 114 3.89 -12.39 1.69
N PHE A 115 5.21 -12.21 1.57
CA PHE A 115 6.00 -11.10 2.13
C PHE A 115 6.34 -10.12 1.01
N THR A 116 6.30 -8.82 1.28
CA THR A 116 6.67 -7.79 0.29
C THR A 116 7.75 -6.88 0.86
N PHE A 117 8.78 -6.63 0.06
CA PHE A 117 9.82 -5.65 0.33
C PHE A 117 9.87 -4.64 -0.82
N ARG A 118 9.95 -3.35 -0.49
CA ARG A 118 9.99 -2.25 -1.45
C ARG A 118 11.11 -1.29 -1.06
N THR A 119 11.82 -0.79 -2.04
CA THR A 119 12.82 0.27 -1.83
C THR A 119 12.60 1.38 -2.84
N GLY A 120 13.04 2.58 -2.52
CA GLY A 120 13.08 3.67 -3.48
C GLY A 120 13.79 4.90 -2.95
N LEU A 121 13.71 5.96 -3.74
CA LEU A 121 14.42 7.21 -3.52
C LEU A 121 13.46 8.38 -3.71
N ASN A 122 13.60 9.45 -2.92
CA ASN A 122 13.03 10.77 -3.23
C ASN A 122 14.12 11.86 -3.18
N LEU A 123 13.82 12.98 -3.85
CA LEU A 123 14.60 14.21 -3.77
C LEU A 123 13.74 15.30 -3.12
N ARG A 124 14.26 15.95 -2.07
CA ARG A 124 13.68 17.17 -1.48
C ARG A 124 14.45 18.37 -2.05
N PHE A 125 13.71 19.28 -2.67
CA PHE A 125 14.21 20.55 -3.23
C PHE A 125 13.69 21.72 -2.42
#